data_AF-A0A1X0WXV7-F1
#
_entry.id   AF-A0A1X0WXV7-F1
#
_cell.length_a   1.000
_cell.length_b   1.000
_cell.length_c   1.000
_cell.angle_alpha   90.00
_cell.angle_beta   90.00
_cell.angle_gamma   90.00
#
_symmetry.space_group_name_H-M   'P 1'
#
loop_
_entity.id
_entity.type
_entity.pdbx_description
1 polymer ?
#
loop_
_entity_poly.entity_id
_entity_poly.type
_entity_poly.pdbx_seq_one_letter_code
_entity_poly.pdbx_strand_id
1 'polypeptide(L)'
;MKMKQFVKVLAKVIAIICGCLCLLAALAFLLVANLFKASPSDIRNGNDDLKQIFISLDLPPEKVESDGHYQYEGGGLDFYVTFSDEVINSHPVLKESPKLTKNRLKVYVLQTGDISYYKVGDNLFNRGLIQFLEEEGEKYFQEKGKKSNSSYTILNWKDQASLKKGIAFYEKALTLVDIQDNSAIKHIDTVTVKPGKEAELKQLIQEMDVAGLLTQKYK
;
A
#
# COMPACT_ATOMS: atom_id res chain seq x y z
N MET A 1 -29.93 -22.48 63.62
CA MET A 1 -29.96 -21.08 63.14
C MET A 1 -28.58 -20.55 62.72
N LYS A 2 -27.51 -20.77 63.50
CA LYS A 2 -26.14 -20.28 63.22
C LYS A 2 -25.51 -20.73 61.88
N MET A 3 -25.69 -21.99 61.48
CA MET A 3 -25.12 -22.54 60.23
C MET A 3 -25.66 -21.85 58.96
N LYS A 4 -26.99 -21.61 58.91
CA LYS A 4 -27.64 -20.93 57.77
C LYS A 4 -27.16 -19.50 57.60
N GLN A 5 -26.90 -18.80 58.71
CA GLN A 5 -26.39 -17.43 58.69
C GLN A 5 -24.92 -17.37 58.25
N PHE A 6 -24.09 -18.33 58.69
CA PHE A 6 -22.71 -18.48 58.24
C PHE A 6 -22.61 -18.74 56.73
N VAL A 7 -23.39 -19.70 56.20
CA VAL A 7 -23.44 -20.00 54.76
C VAL A 7 -23.89 -18.78 53.96
N LYS A 8 -24.85 -17.99 54.47
CA LYS A 8 -25.34 -16.77 53.81
C LYS A 8 -24.28 -15.66 53.77
N VAL A 9 -23.48 -15.51 54.82
CA VAL A 9 -22.36 -14.55 54.87
C VAL A 9 -21.24 -15.01 53.94
N LEU A 10 -20.88 -16.30 53.96
CA LEU A 10 -19.86 -16.88 53.09
C LEU A 10 -20.25 -16.74 51.60
N ALA A 11 -21.50 -17.05 51.24
CA ALA A 11 -21.99 -16.89 49.88
C ALA A 11 -21.93 -15.42 49.41
N LYS A 12 -22.23 -14.46 50.30
CA LYS A 12 -22.07 -13.03 49.99
C LYS A 12 -20.61 -12.65 49.74
N VAL A 13 -19.68 -13.14 50.57
CA VAL A 13 -18.24 -12.87 50.40
C VAL A 13 -17.73 -13.46 49.08
N ILE A 14 -18.10 -14.71 48.77
CA ILE A 14 -17.73 -15.36 47.51
C ILE A 14 -18.31 -14.61 46.32
N ALA A 15 -19.57 -14.18 46.38
CA ALA A 15 -20.20 -13.41 45.30
C ALA A 15 -19.49 -12.07 45.05
N ILE A 16 -19.06 -11.38 46.11
CA ILE A 16 -18.28 -10.13 45.99
C ILE A 16 -16.92 -10.40 45.34
N ILE A 17 -16.18 -11.42 45.81
CA ILE A 17 -14.87 -11.78 45.25
C ILE A 17 -15.00 -12.19 43.78
N CYS A 18 -16.01 -13.00 43.44
CA CYS A 18 -16.31 -13.39 42.07
C CYS A 18 -16.66 -12.18 41.19
N GLY A 19 -17.50 -11.28 41.68
CA GLY A 19 -17.82 -10.03 40.98
C GLY A 19 -16.60 -9.16 40.70
N CYS A 20 -15.71 -9.00 41.70
CA CYS A 20 -14.45 -8.26 41.53
C CYS A 20 -13.50 -8.94 40.53
N LEU A 21 -13.37 -10.26 40.57
CA LEU A 21 -12.56 -11.03 39.61
C LEU A 21 -13.09 -10.89 38.18
N CYS A 22 -14.42 -10.98 37.98
CA CYS A 22 -15.04 -10.77 36.67
C CYS A 22 -14.79 -9.36 36.13
N LEU A 23 -14.86 -8.33 36.98
CA LEU A 23 -14.53 -6.95 36.61
C LEU A 23 -13.06 -6.79 36.20
N LEU A 24 -12.12 -7.35 36.97
CA LEU A 24 -10.70 -7.32 36.63
C LEU A 24 -10.41 -8.06 35.32
N ALA A 25 -11.04 -9.21 35.10
CA ALA A 25 -10.92 -9.96 33.87
C ALA A 25 -11.44 -9.17 32.66
N ALA A 26 -12.58 -8.48 32.80
CA ALA A 26 -13.13 -7.62 31.74
C ALA A 26 -12.22 -6.42 31.44
N LEU A 27 -11.67 -5.77 32.47
CA LEU A 27 -10.70 -4.68 32.32
C LEU A 27 -9.41 -5.14 31.64
N ALA A 28 -8.86 -6.29 32.05
CA ALA A 28 -7.69 -6.89 31.42
C ALA A 28 -7.97 -7.23 29.94
N PHE A 29 -9.14 -7.80 29.64
CA PHE A 29 -9.54 -8.09 28.27
C PHE A 29 -9.66 -6.81 27.42
N LEU A 30 -10.25 -5.74 27.96
CA LEU A 30 -10.31 -4.45 27.26
C LEU A 30 -8.92 -3.87 27.00
N LEU A 31 -7.99 -3.98 27.94
CA LEU A 31 -6.60 -3.53 27.75
C LEU A 31 -5.91 -4.34 26.64
N VAL A 32 -6.02 -5.67 26.69
CA VAL A 32 -5.43 -6.56 25.69
C VAL A 32 -6.04 -6.33 24.30
N ALA A 33 -7.36 -6.16 24.21
CA ALA A 33 -8.04 -5.89 22.93
C ALA A 33 -7.60 -4.56 22.29
N ASN A 34 -7.21 -3.56 23.10
CA ASN A 34 -6.75 -2.26 22.60
C ASN A 34 -5.23 -2.21 22.33
N LEU A 35 -4.43 -3.14 22.86
CA LEU A 35 -3.00 -3.25 22.56
C LEU A 35 -2.71 -3.57 21.10
N PHE A 36 -3.66 -4.22 20.40
CA PHE A 36 -3.54 -4.60 18.99
C PHE A 36 -4.24 -3.62 18.03
N LYS A 37 -4.53 -2.40 18.50
CA LYS A 37 -5.12 -1.34 17.69
C LYS A 37 -4.28 -0.07 17.70
N ALA A 38 -4.17 0.59 16.54
CA ALA A 38 -3.64 1.93 16.44
C ALA A 38 -4.51 2.92 17.22
N SER A 39 -3.87 3.98 17.73
CA SER A 39 -4.60 5.03 18.43
C SER A 39 -5.56 5.75 17.46
N PRO A 40 -6.72 6.25 17.93
CA PRO A 40 -7.62 7.01 17.09
C PRO A 40 -6.97 8.24 16.44
N SER A 41 -5.99 8.86 17.12
CA SER A 41 -5.21 9.98 16.56
C SER A 41 -4.32 9.53 15.41
N ASP A 42 -3.64 8.39 15.52
CA ASP A 42 -2.78 7.88 14.45
C ASP A 42 -3.59 7.50 13.22
N ILE A 43 -4.76 6.89 13.43
CA ILE A 43 -5.70 6.55 12.34
C ILE A 43 -6.17 7.81 11.63
N ARG A 44 -6.59 8.85 12.38
CA ARG A 44 -7.04 10.11 11.79
C ARG A 44 -5.92 10.79 11.00
N ASN A 45 -4.73 10.90 11.59
CA ASN A 45 -3.59 11.52 10.93
C ASN A 45 -3.21 10.74 9.66
N GLY A 46 -3.17 9.40 9.73
CA GLY A 46 -2.88 8.59 8.55
C GLY A 46 -3.92 8.69 7.44
N ASN A 47 -5.21 8.79 7.80
CA ASN A 47 -6.27 9.05 6.83
C ASN A 47 -6.08 10.41 6.14
N ASP A 48 -5.77 11.45 6.92
CA ASP A 48 -5.56 12.81 6.41
C ASP A 48 -4.31 12.87 5.52
N ASP A 49 -3.20 12.29 5.93
CA ASP A 49 -1.94 12.25 5.17
C ASP A 49 -2.10 11.54 3.83
N LEU A 50 -2.72 10.34 3.82
CA LEU A 50 -2.99 9.61 2.58
C LEU A 50 -3.95 10.40 1.68
N LYS A 51 -5.00 11.00 2.24
CA LYS A 51 -5.91 11.84 1.47
C LYS A 51 -5.17 12.99 0.79
N GLN A 52 -4.29 13.68 1.51
CA GLN A 52 -3.49 14.77 0.93
C GLN A 52 -2.53 14.28 -0.14
N ILE A 53 -1.85 13.14 0.07
CA ILE A 53 -0.97 12.55 -0.94
C ILE A 53 -1.76 12.27 -2.22
N PHE A 54 -2.88 11.57 -2.14
CA PHE A 54 -3.68 11.23 -3.32
C PHE A 54 -4.22 12.47 -4.05
N ILE A 55 -4.69 13.49 -3.32
CA ILE A 55 -5.07 14.78 -3.91
C ILE A 55 -3.88 15.42 -4.65
N SER A 56 -2.69 15.43 -4.05
CA SER A 56 -1.50 16.04 -4.63
C SER A 56 -0.98 15.34 -5.89
N LEU A 57 -1.38 14.08 -6.08
CA LEU A 57 -1.10 13.23 -7.24
C LEU A 57 -2.19 13.36 -8.33
N ASP A 58 -3.16 14.26 -8.17
CA ASP A 58 -4.35 14.41 -9.01
C ASP A 58 -5.24 13.15 -9.04
N LEU A 59 -5.23 12.37 -7.97
CA LEU A 59 -6.07 11.18 -7.77
C LEU A 59 -6.97 11.40 -6.54
N PRO A 60 -7.87 12.39 -6.51
CA PRO A 60 -8.61 12.74 -5.30
C PRO A 60 -9.51 11.58 -4.84
N PRO A 61 -9.39 11.09 -3.60
CA PRO A 61 -10.27 10.06 -3.07
C PRO A 61 -11.54 10.67 -2.49
N GLU A 62 -12.64 9.91 -2.52
CA GLU A 62 -13.88 10.26 -1.79
C GLU A 62 -13.69 10.09 -0.29
N LYS A 63 -12.99 9.02 0.11
CA LYS A 63 -12.82 8.64 1.51
C LYS A 63 -11.52 7.88 1.72
N VAL A 64 -10.89 8.12 2.87
CA VAL A 64 -9.81 7.28 3.40
C VAL A 64 -10.19 6.81 4.79
N GLU A 65 -10.04 5.52 5.06
CA GLU A 65 -10.35 4.92 6.36
C GLU A 65 -9.44 3.75 6.70
N SER A 66 -9.28 3.47 7.99
CA SER A 66 -8.65 2.25 8.52
C SER A 66 -9.47 1.76 9.72
N ASP A 67 -9.52 0.44 9.91
CA ASP A 67 -10.12 -0.17 11.09
C ASP A 67 -9.18 -0.16 12.32
N GLY A 68 -7.94 0.30 12.10
CA GLY A 68 -6.91 0.44 13.12
C GLY A 68 -6.29 -0.87 13.57
N HIS A 69 -6.67 -2.01 13.00
CA HIS A 69 -6.15 -3.30 13.43
C HIS A 69 -4.74 -3.54 12.85
N TYR A 70 -3.79 -3.84 13.72
CA TYR A 70 -2.46 -4.23 13.27
C TYR A 70 -2.50 -5.63 12.64
N GLN A 71 -1.84 -5.81 11.50
CA GLN A 71 -1.74 -7.13 10.87
C GLN A 71 -0.82 -8.10 11.61
N TYR A 72 0.24 -7.59 12.25
CA TYR A 72 1.29 -8.40 12.89
C TYR A 72 1.80 -7.76 14.19
N GLU A 73 2.47 -8.54 15.03
CA GLU A 73 3.06 -8.12 16.32
C GLU A 73 4.19 -7.06 16.19
N GLY A 74 4.50 -6.59 14.99
CA GLY A 74 5.49 -5.53 14.70
C GLY A 74 4.90 -4.22 14.18
N GLY A 75 3.56 -4.08 14.18
CA GLY A 75 2.89 -2.95 13.53
C GLY A 75 2.64 -3.19 12.04
N GLY A 76 1.74 -2.40 11.46
CA GLY A 76 1.25 -2.56 10.09
C GLY A 76 -0.24 -2.30 9.99
N LEU A 77 -0.63 -1.21 9.33
CA LEU A 77 -2.02 -0.81 9.12
C LEU A 77 -2.40 -0.89 7.65
N ASP A 78 -3.62 -1.36 7.42
CA ASP A 78 -4.30 -1.19 6.16
C ASP A 78 -5.15 0.07 6.18
N PHE A 79 -4.93 0.90 5.18
CA PHE A 79 -5.82 1.98 4.81
C PHE A 79 -6.58 1.61 3.55
N TYR A 80 -7.85 2.00 3.49
CA TYR A 80 -8.72 1.82 2.36
C TYR A 80 -9.04 3.19 1.77
N VAL A 81 -8.51 3.43 0.58
CA VAL A 81 -8.71 4.67 -0.18
C VAL A 81 -9.81 4.40 -1.20
N THR A 82 -10.95 5.05 -1.01
CA THR A 82 -12.14 4.90 -1.86
C THR A 82 -12.17 6.01 -2.88
N PHE A 83 -12.32 5.66 -4.16
CA PHE A 83 -12.39 6.61 -5.27
C PHE A 83 -13.80 6.61 -5.88
N SER A 84 -14.14 7.71 -6.55
CA SER A 84 -15.32 7.78 -7.38
C SER A 84 -15.11 6.98 -8.67
N ASP A 85 -16.20 6.57 -9.31
CA ASP A 85 -16.13 5.91 -10.63
C ASP A 85 -15.52 6.84 -11.68
N GLU A 86 -15.72 8.16 -11.57
CA GLU A 86 -15.11 9.15 -12.45
C GLU A 86 -13.58 9.09 -12.39
N VAL A 87 -13.01 9.13 -11.17
CA VAL A 87 -11.56 9.08 -10.96
C VAL A 87 -10.97 7.74 -11.41
N ILE A 88 -11.66 6.63 -11.14
CA ILE A 88 -11.19 5.30 -11.59
C ILE A 88 -11.18 5.19 -13.11
N ASN A 89 -12.19 5.73 -13.78
CA ASN A 89 -12.29 5.66 -15.23
C ASN A 89 -11.34 6.64 -15.94
N SER A 90 -10.96 7.74 -15.29
CA SER A 90 -9.98 8.68 -15.84
C SER A 90 -8.53 8.25 -15.63
N HIS A 91 -8.26 7.33 -14.71
CA HIS A 91 -6.90 6.90 -14.33
C HIS A 91 -6.71 5.39 -14.45
N PRO A 92 -6.21 4.89 -15.61
CA PRO A 92 -5.90 3.48 -15.81
C PRO A 92 -5.00 2.87 -14.73
N VAL A 93 -4.12 3.67 -14.10
CA VAL A 93 -3.27 3.19 -13.01
C VAL A 93 -4.07 2.61 -11.84
N LEU A 94 -5.22 3.20 -11.52
CA LEU A 94 -6.08 2.70 -10.44
C LEU A 94 -6.76 1.40 -10.86
N LYS A 95 -7.34 1.40 -12.07
CA LYS A 95 -8.07 0.24 -12.60
C LYS A 95 -7.19 -1.01 -12.70
N GLU A 96 -5.94 -0.84 -13.11
CA GLU A 96 -4.97 -1.92 -13.27
C GLU A 96 -4.13 -2.17 -12.00
N SER A 97 -4.47 -1.49 -10.89
CA SER A 97 -3.77 -1.68 -9.62
C SER A 97 -4.12 -3.06 -9.02
N PRO A 98 -3.12 -3.88 -8.65
CA PRO A 98 -3.37 -5.21 -8.09
C PRO A 98 -4.04 -5.17 -6.70
N LYS A 99 -4.07 -4.01 -6.04
CA LYS A 99 -4.67 -3.82 -4.72
C LYS A 99 -6.03 -3.10 -4.77
N LEU A 100 -6.54 -2.81 -5.96
CA LEU A 100 -7.88 -2.25 -6.12
C LEU A 100 -8.92 -3.38 -6.02
N THR A 101 -9.90 -3.21 -5.14
CA THR A 101 -11.09 -4.07 -5.08
C THR A 101 -12.32 -3.19 -5.17
N LYS A 102 -13.12 -3.39 -6.23
CA LYS A 102 -14.19 -2.44 -6.62
C LYS A 102 -13.59 -1.05 -6.83
N ASN A 103 -13.92 -0.10 -5.97
CA ASN A 103 -13.42 1.26 -5.98
C ASN A 103 -12.52 1.60 -4.79
N ARG A 104 -12.04 0.58 -4.06
CA ARG A 104 -11.23 0.74 -2.84
C ARG A 104 -9.82 0.19 -3.07
N LEU A 105 -8.83 1.07 -3.04
CA LEU A 105 -7.43 0.70 -3.06
C LEU A 105 -6.96 0.44 -1.64
N LYS A 106 -6.39 -0.75 -1.43
CA LYS A 106 -5.76 -1.12 -0.16
C LYS A 106 -4.31 -0.61 -0.12
N VAL A 107 -4.00 0.27 0.82
CA VAL A 107 -2.65 0.80 1.06
C VAL A 107 -2.14 0.30 2.40
N TYR A 108 -1.09 -0.52 2.35
CA TYR A 108 -0.42 -1.03 3.55
C TYR A 108 0.78 -0.16 3.92
N VAL A 109 0.86 0.24 5.19
CA VAL A 109 1.99 0.96 5.79
C VAL A 109 2.38 0.32 7.11
N LEU A 110 3.68 0.26 7.42
CA LEU A 110 4.18 -0.33 8.67
C LEU A 110 3.81 0.54 9.88
N GLN A 111 4.03 1.84 9.77
CA GLN A 111 3.63 2.83 10.76
C GLN A 111 2.94 4.00 10.05
N THR A 112 2.04 4.69 10.76
CA THR A 112 1.35 5.87 10.21
C THR A 112 2.33 7.00 9.88
N GLY A 113 3.45 7.10 10.62
CA GLY A 113 4.55 8.01 10.29
C GLY A 113 5.36 7.65 9.04
N ASP A 114 5.20 6.44 8.49
CA ASP A 114 5.90 5.98 7.27
C ASP A 114 5.11 6.26 5.98
N ILE A 115 3.94 6.89 6.10
CA ILE A 115 3.13 7.30 4.95
C ILE A 115 3.96 8.25 4.08
N SER A 116 4.20 7.83 2.84
CA SER A 116 5.06 8.53 1.90
C SER A 116 4.64 8.24 0.46
N TYR A 117 5.06 9.10 -0.47
CA TYR A 117 4.85 8.91 -1.91
C TYR A 117 5.41 7.57 -2.39
N TYR A 118 6.63 7.22 -1.97
CA TYR A 118 7.22 5.92 -2.29
C TYR A 118 6.32 4.74 -1.88
N LYS A 119 5.78 4.76 -0.66
CA LYS A 119 4.88 3.70 -0.19
C LYS A 119 3.55 3.69 -0.91
N VAL A 120 3.01 4.86 -1.27
CA VAL A 120 1.80 4.93 -2.11
C VAL A 120 2.06 4.30 -3.48
N GLY A 121 3.17 4.62 -4.14
CA GLY A 121 3.55 4.00 -5.41
C GLY A 121 3.67 2.47 -5.33
N ASP A 122 4.31 1.94 -4.29
CA ASP A 122 4.47 0.50 -4.04
C ASP A 122 3.13 -0.26 -3.85
N ASN A 123 2.09 0.44 -3.38
CA ASN A 123 0.75 -0.12 -3.27
C ASN A 123 -0.11 0.12 -4.52
N LEU A 124 0.20 1.16 -5.29
CA LEU A 124 -0.55 1.57 -6.48
C LEU A 124 -0.16 0.74 -7.72
N PHE A 125 1.13 0.53 -7.95
CA PHE A 125 1.61 -0.06 -9.19
C PHE A 125 1.67 -1.58 -9.19
N ASN A 126 1.54 -2.16 -10.38
CA ASN A 126 1.80 -3.58 -10.63
C ASN A 126 3.31 -3.84 -10.61
N ARG A 127 3.75 -4.75 -9.73
CA ARG A 127 5.17 -5.05 -9.56
C ARG A 127 5.82 -5.63 -10.82
N GLY A 128 5.08 -6.42 -11.61
CA GLY A 128 5.56 -6.97 -12.88
C GLY A 128 5.84 -5.87 -13.90
N LEU A 129 4.96 -4.88 -14.02
CA LEU A 129 5.17 -3.74 -14.93
C LEU A 129 6.31 -2.84 -14.48
N ILE A 130 6.45 -2.60 -13.17
CA ILE A 130 7.60 -1.85 -12.64
C ILE A 130 8.91 -2.54 -13.02
N GLN A 131 9.03 -3.85 -12.78
CA GLN A 131 10.22 -4.61 -13.11
C GLN A 131 10.49 -4.61 -14.62
N PHE A 132 9.45 -4.79 -15.45
CA PHE A 132 9.55 -4.75 -16.90
C PHE A 132 10.12 -3.41 -17.40
N LEU A 133 9.64 -2.27 -16.87
CA LEU A 133 10.15 -0.95 -17.23
C LEU A 133 11.61 -0.73 -16.81
N GLU A 134 12.01 -1.28 -15.66
CA GLU A 134 13.41 -1.26 -15.21
C GLU A 134 14.32 -2.05 -16.16
N GLU A 135 13.89 -3.25 -16.59
CA GLU A 135 14.61 -4.09 -17.55
C GLU A 135 14.73 -3.43 -18.94
N GLU A 136 13.66 -2.81 -19.44
CA GLU A 136 13.70 -2.05 -20.70
C GLU A 136 14.58 -0.79 -20.59
N GLY A 137 14.56 -0.11 -19.44
CA GLY A 137 15.48 0.98 -19.14
C GLY A 137 16.95 0.54 -19.13
N GLU A 138 17.23 -0.65 -18.59
CA GLU A 138 18.57 -1.24 -18.63
C GLU A 138 19.03 -1.50 -20.06
N LYS A 139 18.21 -2.16 -20.89
CA LYS A 139 18.50 -2.40 -22.32
C LYS A 139 18.81 -1.09 -23.04
N TYR A 140 17.99 -0.07 -22.84
CA TYR A 140 18.20 1.25 -23.42
C TYR A 140 19.55 1.88 -23.02
N PHE A 141 19.98 1.76 -21.75
CA PHE A 141 21.28 2.26 -21.32
C PHE A 141 22.45 1.46 -21.88
N GLN A 142 22.30 0.15 -22.02
CA GLN A 142 23.30 -0.72 -22.67
C GLN A 142 23.50 -0.34 -24.14
N GLU A 143 22.42 -0.11 -24.88
CA GLU A 143 22.47 0.37 -26.28
C GLU A 143 23.19 1.72 -26.41
N LYS A 144 23.05 2.61 -25.42
CA LYS A 144 23.77 3.90 -25.36
C LYS A 144 25.25 3.77 -24.98
N GLY A 145 25.79 2.56 -24.85
CA GLY A 145 27.20 2.31 -24.57
C GLY A 145 27.61 2.53 -23.12
N LYS A 146 26.67 2.61 -22.19
CA LYS A 146 26.98 2.64 -20.76
C LYS A 146 27.40 1.23 -20.32
N LYS A 147 28.63 1.06 -19.83
CA LYS A 147 29.19 -0.25 -19.44
C LYS A 147 28.38 -0.88 -18.30
N SER A 148 27.54 -1.85 -18.66
CA SER A 148 26.87 -2.76 -17.74
C SER A 148 27.89 -3.70 -17.12
N ASN A 149 28.35 -3.40 -15.91
CA ASN A 149 29.02 -4.41 -15.08
C ASN A 149 28.28 -4.74 -13.77
N SER A 150 27.17 -4.06 -13.45
CA SER A 150 26.32 -4.37 -12.28
C SER A 150 25.13 -3.39 -12.06
N SER A 151 24.85 -2.48 -12.99
CA SER A 151 23.93 -1.36 -12.72
C SER A 151 22.47 -1.68 -13.07
N TYR A 152 21.66 -1.99 -12.07
CA TYR A 152 20.20 -2.04 -12.22
C TYR A 152 19.66 -0.63 -12.49
N THR A 153 18.73 -0.52 -13.45
CA THR A 153 17.90 0.68 -13.58
C THR A 153 16.86 0.66 -12.48
N ILE A 154 16.66 1.79 -11.80
CA ILE A 154 15.61 1.94 -10.80
C ILE A 154 14.69 3.07 -11.22
N LEU A 155 13.38 2.87 -11.05
CA LEU A 155 12.40 3.94 -11.15
C LEU A 155 12.53 4.90 -9.95
N ASN A 156 12.91 6.14 -10.22
CA ASN A 156 13.15 7.14 -9.16
C ASN A 156 11.88 7.91 -8.80
N TRP A 157 10.85 7.22 -8.30
CA TRP A 157 9.51 7.77 -8.04
C TRP A 157 9.24 7.94 -6.54
N LYS A 158 10.08 8.70 -5.84
CA LYS A 158 10.14 8.72 -4.36
C LYS A 158 9.45 9.92 -3.72
N ASP A 159 9.31 11.01 -4.46
CA ASP A 159 8.70 12.26 -4.02
C ASP A 159 7.44 12.57 -4.83
N GLN A 160 6.70 13.60 -4.42
CA GLN A 160 5.46 14.00 -5.08
C GLN A 160 5.64 14.24 -6.59
N ALA A 161 6.66 15.00 -6.98
CA ALA A 161 6.85 15.43 -8.35
C ALA A 161 7.26 14.27 -9.25
N SER A 162 8.18 13.42 -8.76
CA SER A 162 8.62 12.23 -9.48
C SER A 162 7.52 11.18 -9.57
N LEU A 163 6.76 10.93 -8.51
CA LEU A 163 5.65 9.97 -8.53
C LEU A 163 4.51 10.43 -9.45
N LYS A 164 4.14 11.71 -9.41
CA LYS A 164 3.11 12.28 -10.29
C LYS A 164 3.46 12.11 -11.77
N LYS A 165 4.72 12.38 -12.14
CA LYS A 165 5.23 12.08 -13.49
C LYS A 165 5.23 10.57 -13.77
N GLY A 166 5.70 9.77 -12.81
CA GLY A 166 5.73 8.32 -12.87
C GLY A 166 4.37 7.70 -13.21
N ILE A 167 3.29 8.19 -12.57
CA ILE A 167 1.90 7.78 -12.86
C ILE A 167 1.57 7.99 -14.34
N ALA A 168 1.83 9.18 -14.88
CA ALA A 168 1.52 9.47 -16.30
C ALA A 168 2.30 8.55 -17.27
N PHE A 169 3.56 8.26 -16.98
CA PHE A 169 4.36 7.34 -17.80
C PHE A 169 3.91 5.88 -17.64
N TYR A 170 3.54 5.49 -16.43
CA TYR A 170 3.00 4.17 -16.13
C TYR A 170 1.68 3.94 -16.87
N GLU A 171 0.78 4.93 -16.88
CA GLU A 171 -0.49 4.85 -17.63
C GLU A 171 -0.26 4.73 -19.13
N LYS A 172 0.72 5.45 -19.69
CA LYS A 172 1.14 5.22 -21.08
C LYS A 172 1.64 3.79 -21.28
N ALA A 173 2.48 3.27 -20.39
CA ALA A 173 3.01 1.91 -20.48
C ALA A 173 1.91 0.85 -20.49
N LEU A 174 0.87 1.01 -19.65
CA LEU A 174 -0.31 0.12 -19.63
C LEU A 174 -1.00 0.00 -21.02
N THR A 175 -0.94 1.05 -21.84
CA THR A 175 -1.52 0.98 -23.20
C THR A 175 -0.68 0.14 -24.16
N LEU A 176 0.63 0.00 -23.90
CA LEU A 176 1.62 -0.62 -24.79
C LEU A 176 1.89 -2.10 -24.46
N VAL A 177 1.47 -2.56 -23.29
CA VAL A 177 1.77 -3.91 -22.80
C VAL A 177 0.50 -4.69 -22.47
N ASP A 178 0.63 -6.01 -22.48
CA ASP A 178 -0.30 -6.95 -21.87
C ASP A 178 0.28 -7.46 -20.56
N ILE A 179 -0.56 -7.55 -19.54
CA ILE A 179 -0.21 -8.07 -18.22
C ILE A 179 -0.94 -9.40 -18.03
N GLN A 180 -0.18 -10.47 -17.86
CA GLN A 180 -0.71 -11.78 -17.53
C GLN A 180 -0.52 -12.04 -16.03
N ASP A 181 -1.64 -12.23 -15.33
CA ASP A 181 -1.64 -12.64 -13.93
C ASP A 181 -0.89 -13.98 -13.78
N ASN A 182 0.19 -13.94 -13.01
CA ASN A 182 1.00 -15.11 -12.67
C ASN A 182 1.17 -15.26 -11.16
N SER A 183 0.29 -14.64 -10.37
CA SER A 183 0.28 -14.67 -8.91
C SER A 183 0.34 -16.10 -8.35
N ALA A 184 -0.31 -17.06 -9.01
CA ALA A 184 -0.32 -18.48 -8.64
C ALA A 184 0.99 -19.24 -8.87
N ILE A 185 1.89 -18.74 -9.74
CA ILE A 185 3.09 -19.48 -10.19
C ILE A 185 4.39 -18.75 -9.81
N LYS A 186 4.43 -17.42 -9.93
CA LYS A 186 5.67 -16.63 -9.81
C LYS A 186 5.57 -15.46 -8.82
N HIS A 187 4.42 -15.29 -8.15
CA HIS A 187 4.10 -14.15 -7.26
C HIS A 187 4.20 -12.75 -7.90
N ILE A 188 4.55 -12.66 -9.19
CA ILE A 188 4.71 -11.44 -9.97
C ILE A 188 4.12 -11.72 -11.35
N ASP A 189 3.41 -10.73 -11.90
CA ASP A 189 2.79 -10.83 -13.21
C ASP A 189 3.81 -10.77 -14.34
N THR A 190 3.52 -11.45 -15.44
CA THR A 190 4.36 -11.40 -16.63
C THR A 190 3.85 -10.28 -17.51
N VAL A 191 4.76 -9.43 -17.96
CA VAL A 191 4.45 -8.31 -18.85
C VAL A 191 5.08 -8.55 -20.21
N THR A 192 4.30 -8.38 -21.26
CA THR A 192 4.73 -8.53 -22.65
C THR A 192 4.30 -7.31 -23.46
N VAL A 193 5.15 -6.87 -24.39
CA VAL A 193 4.79 -5.78 -25.29
C VAL A 193 3.71 -6.24 -26.27
N LYS A 194 2.70 -5.40 -26.49
CA LYS A 194 1.70 -5.66 -27.53
C LYS A 194 2.36 -5.67 -28.91
N PRO A 195 1.94 -6.57 -29.82
CA PRO A 195 2.51 -6.61 -31.17
C PRO A 195 2.43 -5.24 -31.87
N GLY A 196 3.57 -4.76 -32.39
CA GLY A 196 3.66 -3.48 -33.11
C GLY A 196 3.82 -2.25 -32.22
N LYS A 197 3.94 -2.41 -30.89
CA LYS A 197 4.15 -1.32 -29.92
C LYS A 197 5.59 -1.17 -29.44
N GLU A 198 6.52 -1.94 -30.00
CA GLU A 198 7.92 -2.00 -29.57
C GLU A 198 8.64 -0.65 -29.73
N ALA A 199 8.40 0.05 -30.84
CA ALA A 199 8.98 1.36 -31.09
C ALA A 199 8.42 2.43 -30.14
N GLU A 200 7.11 2.41 -29.87
CA GLU A 200 6.45 3.32 -28.94
C GLU A 200 6.95 3.09 -27.50
N LEU A 201 7.15 1.83 -27.11
CA LEU A 201 7.73 1.50 -25.80
C LEU A 201 9.17 2.00 -25.70
N LYS A 202 9.99 1.78 -26.73
CA LYS A 202 11.37 2.28 -26.75
C LYS A 202 11.42 3.81 -26.63
N GLN A 203 10.49 4.50 -27.30
CA GLN A 203 10.35 5.95 -27.16
C GLN A 203 9.92 6.35 -25.74
N LEU A 204 8.98 5.63 -25.13
CA LEU A 204 8.54 5.87 -23.75
C LEU A 204 9.73 5.81 -22.77
N ILE A 205 10.58 4.79 -22.88
CA ILE A 205 11.77 4.62 -22.04
C ILE A 205 12.76 5.78 -22.20
N GLN A 206 12.94 6.28 -23.44
CA GLN A 206 13.77 7.46 -23.69
C GLN A 206 13.20 8.71 -23.02
N GLU A 207 11.89 8.93 -23.14
CA GLU A 207 11.20 10.05 -22.50
C GLU A 207 11.29 9.96 -20.97
N MET A 208 11.22 8.76 -20.39
CA MET A 208 11.40 8.52 -18.95
C MET A 208 12.82 8.88 -18.47
N ASP A 209 13.86 8.52 -19.23
CA ASP A 209 15.25 8.91 -18.95
C ASP A 209 15.40 10.45 -18.98
N VAL A 210 14.90 11.11 -20.02
CA VAL A 210 14.92 12.58 -20.14
C VAL A 210 14.16 13.25 -19.00
N ALA A 211 13.06 12.64 -18.55
CA ALA A 211 12.27 13.14 -17.42
C ALA A 211 12.93 12.90 -16.04
N GLY A 212 14.08 12.23 -15.99
CA GLY A 212 14.80 11.90 -14.75
C GLY A 212 14.14 10.78 -13.94
N LEU A 213 13.28 9.97 -14.56
CA LEU A 213 12.55 8.88 -13.93
C LEU A 213 13.32 7.57 -13.90
N LEU A 214 14.36 7.44 -14.74
CA LEU A 214 15.27 6.30 -14.75
C LEU A 214 16.61 6.71 -14.15
N THR A 215 17.12 5.92 -13.22
CA THR A 215 18.45 6.12 -12.64
C THR A 215 19.24 4.82 -12.68
N GLN A 216 20.53 4.91 -13.02
CA GLN A 216 21.44 3.78 -12.87
C GLN A 216 21.93 3.71 -11.43
N LYS A 217 21.64 2.60 -10.75
CA LYS A 217 22.30 2.29 -9.49
C LYS A 217 23.75 1.94 -9.83
N TYR A 218 24.72 2.66 -9.25
CA TYR A 218 26.17 2.51 -9.43
C TYR A 218 26.79 3.26 -10.64
N LYS A 219 27.62 4.26 -10.30
CA LYS A 219 28.69 4.83 -11.11
C LYS A 219 30.02 4.42 -10.50
#